data_AF-A0AAF0F7S6-F1
#
_entry.id   AF-A0AAF0F7S6-F1
#
_cell.length_a   1.000
_cell.length_b   1.000
_cell.length_c   1.000
_cell.angle_alpha   90.00
_cell.angle_beta   90.00
_cell.angle_gamma   90.00
#
_symmetry.space_group_name_H-M   'P 1'
#
loop_
_entity.id
_entity.type
_entity.pdbx_description
1 polymer ?
#
loop_
_entity_poly.entity_id
_entity_poly.type
_entity_poly.pdbx_seq_one_letter_code
_entity_poly.pdbx_strand_id
1 'polypeptide(L)'
;MPDVGGSNFLRPTPPSPLASPNNSNLRLSPAPVPISWTRLIAGHGLALVPAVVVIGLILWSSYVALNLCDMKLLYPDADTESCSSVMSLGVMILLIIMGAISWHTAYSLRPICWEATFFVAKVLFVLPHDWIFQSRIFDETVSILTGLSSAFLRSIVMESLRLFGQEICVVVVVALAWQQRNIELVHQPQQNFLTLSKARKDELMCEIGVDDPRFAIALWLGTGWAIAELVAGSYQLCKFLPLFRSIIRIPSLDEEDLLTDFVQPTPDTGDASDQVSTAPLVSSPPGSDADDDADEEEMPLDEIILVREKAELEEQLGELLENISLATITLWRLDSVLWDVGCTLILSASLTHAQGCLGDPTTQGNQYAFLPFPPLSNIWKTVAVLVMMRTLATTVWMALIPRLGLVSITYTTMLVGLALLVVGLGSWGALA
;
A
#
# COMPACT_ATOMS: atom_id res chain seq x y z
N MET A 1 0.31 -2.14 -1.22
CA MET A 1 1.66 -1.83 -0.70
C MET A 1 2.14 -2.84 0.35
N PRO A 2 3.21 -3.61 0.12
CA PRO A 2 3.89 -4.34 1.20
C PRO A 2 4.50 -3.33 2.18
N ASP A 3 4.28 -3.57 3.47
CA ASP A 3 4.85 -2.76 4.54
C ASP A 3 6.35 -3.09 4.63
N VAL A 4 7.19 -2.09 4.44
CA VAL A 4 8.63 -2.17 4.74
C VAL A 4 8.85 -2.12 6.27
N GLY A 5 7.81 -1.79 7.06
CA GLY A 5 7.87 -1.69 8.52
C GLY A 5 7.56 -2.97 9.30
N GLY A 6 7.52 -4.14 8.66
CA GLY A 6 7.31 -5.41 9.33
C GLY A 6 8.61 -6.02 9.83
N SER A 7 9.04 -5.66 11.04
CA SER A 7 10.21 -6.20 11.78
C SER A 7 10.20 -7.72 12.05
N ASN A 8 9.36 -8.48 11.34
CA ASN A 8 9.20 -9.93 11.48
C ASN A 8 9.73 -10.72 10.27
N PHE A 9 10.28 -10.06 9.24
CA PHE A 9 10.69 -10.73 8.01
C PHE A 9 12.10 -11.32 8.01
N LEU A 10 12.97 -10.99 8.98
CA LEU A 10 14.35 -11.50 9.00
C LEU A 10 14.71 -12.08 10.38
N ARG A 11 14.91 -13.39 10.42
CA ARG A 11 15.67 -14.07 11.48
C ARG A 11 17.15 -13.71 11.29
N PRO A 12 17.96 -13.57 12.36
CA PRO A 12 19.37 -13.19 12.22
C PRO A 12 20.09 -14.21 11.33
N THR A 13 20.64 -13.75 10.21
CA THR A 13 21.65 -14.51 9.48
C THR A 13 22.88 -14.65 10.36
N PRO A 14 23.48 -15.85 10.50
CA PRO A 14 24.74 -16.00 11.21
C PRO A 14 25.82 -15.19 10.49
N PRO A 15 26.80 -14.62 11.23
CA PRO A 15 27.86 -13.84 10.64
C PRO A 15 28.62 -14.69 9.63
N SER A 16 28.58 -14.28 8.36
CA SER A 16 29.47 -14.85 7.34
C SER A 16 30.89 -14.34 7.61
N PRO A 17 31.92 -15.20 7.51
CA PRO A 17 33.29 -14.78 7.75
C PRO A 17 33.73 -13.80 6.66
N LEU A 18 34.24 -12.65 7.12
CA LEU A 18 34.82 -11.56 6.34
C LEU A 18 35.78 -12.08 5.26
N ALA A 19 35.40 -11.92 4.00
CA ALA A 19 36.34 -11.91 2.88
C ALA A 19 36.81 -10.46 2.69
N SER A 20 38.10 -10.22 2.91
CA SER A 20 38.77 -8.94 2.65
C SER A 20 38.60 -8.50 1.19
N PRO A 21 38.11 -7.28 0.90
CA PRO A 21 38.19 -6.72 -0.44
C PRO A 21 39.50 -5.96 -0.61
N ASN A 22 40.19 -6.29 -1.71
CA ASN A 22 41.36 -5.60 -2.20
C ASN A 22 41.05 -4.12 -2.51
N ASN A 23 42.01 -3.27 -2.14
CA ASN A 23 42.11 -1.85 -2.43
C ASN A 23 41.70 -1.49 -3.86
N SER A 24 40.59 -0.77 -4.01
CA SER A 24 40.30 0.01 -5.21
C SER A 24 39.54 1.28 -4.85
N ASN A 25 40.28 2.39 -4.77
CA ASN A 25 39.86 3.79 -4.98
C ASN A 25 38.38 4.09 -4.68
N LEU A 26 38.05 4.24 -3.39
CA LEU A 26 36.80 4.84 -2.97
C LEU A 26 36.83 6.32 -3.38
N ARG A 27 36.08 6.68 -4.42
CA ARG A 27 35.72 8.09 -4.66
C ARG A 27 34.80 8.50 -3.50
N LEU A 28 35.29 9.34 -2.60
CA LEU A 28 34.45 10.05 -1.64
C LEU A 28 33.33 10.76 -2.41
N SER A 29 32.09 10.33 -2.19
CA SER A 29 30.91 11.13 -2.51
C SER A 29 30.98 12.44 -1.70
N PRO A 30 30.51 13.56 -2.27
CA PRO A 30 30.57 14.85 -1.60
C PRO A 30 29.76 14.82 -0.30
N ALA A 31 30.28 15.49 0.73
CA ALA A 31 29.66 15.61 2.05
C ALA A 31 28.17 16.02 1.94
N PRO A 32 27.26 15.37 2.69
CA PRO A 32 25.85 15.67 2.63
C PRO A 32 25.59 17.09 3.15
N VAL A 33 25.01 17.93 2.28
CA VAL A 33 24.54 19.27 2.66
C VAL A 33 23.38 19.09 3.67
N PRO A 34 23.34 19.81 4.80
CA PRO A 34 22.25 19.69 5.76
C PRO A 34 20.93 20.10 5.09
N ILE A 35 20.12 19.11 4.72
CA ILE A 35 18.78 19.34 4.17
C ILE A 35 17.92 19.84 5.32
N SER A 36 17.48 21.10 5.25
CA SER A 36 16.56 21.64 6.24
C SER A 36 15.25 20.84 6.21
N TRP A 37 14.77 20.43 7.38
CA TRP A 37 13.52 19.67 7.56
C TRP A 37 12.33 20.23 6.77
N THR A 38 12.28 21.56 6.64
CA THR A 38 11.30 22.29 5.82
C THR A 38 11.36 21.95 4.33
N ARG A 39 12.55 21.74 3.76
CA ARG A 39 12.73 21.34 2.35
C ARG A 39 12.30 19.90 2.14
N LEU A 40 12.53 19.02 3.10
CA LEU A 40 12.12 17.62 3.03
C LEU A 40 10.59 17.51 3.07
N ILE A 41 9.93 18.19 4.01
CA ILE A 41 8.47 18.25 4.08
C ILE A 41 7.87 18.93 2.86
N ALA A 42 8.42 20.06 2.42
CA ALA A 42 7.96 20.73 1.20
C ALA A 42 8.13 19.83 -0.03
N GLY A 43 9.24 19.10 -0.11
CA GLY A 43 9.47 18.08 -1.12
C GLY A 43 8.37 17.02 -1.09
N HIS A 44 8.15 16.36 0.04
CA HIS A 44 7.09 15.34 0.18
C HIS A 44 5.69 15.89 -0.11
N GLY A 45 5.39 17.11 0.30
CA GLY A 45 4.14 17.80 -0.05
C GLY A 45 4.00 17.96 -1.57
N LEU A 46 5.08 18.36 -2.26
CA LEU A 46 5.11 18.43 -3.72
C LEU A 46 4.93 17.05 -4.37
N ALA A 47 5.46 15.99 -3.75
CA ALA A 47 5.32 14.62 -4.25
C ALA A 47 3.90 14.08 -4.22
N LEU A 48 3.06 14.60 -3.32
CA LEU A 48 1.66 14.23 -3.21
C LEU A 48 0.78 14.88 -4.28
N VAL A 49 1.23 16.00 -4.85
CA VAL A 49 0.43 16.81 -5.79
C VAL A 49 -0.10 15.99 -6.97
N PRO A 50 0.70 15.18 -7.70
CA PRO A 50 0.17 14.42 -8.83
C PRO A 50 -0.93 13.43 -8.44
N ALA A 51 -0.77 12.72 -7.31
CA ALA A 51 -1.76 11.78 -6.82
C ALA A 51 -3.07 12.49 -6.41
N VAL A 52 -2.97 13.63 -5.72
CA VAL A 52 -4.13 14.46 -5.34
C VAL A 52 -4.83 15.03 -6.56
N VAL A 53 -4.09 15.46 -7.58
CA VAL A 53 -4.65 15.93 -8.85
C VAL A 53 -5.41 14.81 -9.56
N VAL A 54 -4.84 13.60 -9.66
CA VAL A 54 -5.52 12.45 -10.27
C VAL A 54 -6.81 12.12 -9.51
N ILE A 55 -6.77 12.06 -8.17
CA ILE A 55 -7.96 11.85 -7.34
C ILE A 55 -9.00 12.96 -7.58
N GLY A 56 -8.57 14.23 -7.60
CA GLY A 56 -9.45 15.37 -7.85
C GLY A 56 -10.11 15.31 -9.24
N LEU A 57 -9.36 14.89 -10.27
CA LEU A 57 -9.89 14.68 -11.62
C LEU A 57 -10.90 13.55 -11.67
N ILE A 58 -10.65 12.42 -10.99
CA ILE A 58 -11.59 11.30 -10.90
C ILE A 58 -12.89 11.72 -10.20
N LEU A 59 -12.78 12.44 -9.07
CA LEU A 59 -13.95 12.92 -8.35
C LEU A 59 -14.75 13.94 -9.17
N TRP A 60 -14.06 14.85 -9.85
CA TRP A 60 -14.68 15.83 -10.73
C TRP A 60 -15.38 15.15 -11.91
N SER A 61 -14.72 14.22 -12.60
CA SER A 61 -15.32 13.50 -13.72
C SER A 61 -16.52 12.65 -13.28
N SER A 62 -16.42 12.00 -12.12
CA SER A 62 -17.52 11.24 -11.53
C SER A 62 -18.71 12.15 -11.20
N TYR A 63 -18.45 13.32 -10.60
CA TYR A 63 -19.49 14.30 -10.28
C TYR A 63 -20.22 14.80 -11.54
N VAL A 64 -19.47 15.07 -12.62
CA VAL A 64 -20.07 15.45 -13.91
C VAL A 64 -20.89 14.31 -14.50
N ALA A 65 -20.42 13.07 -14.39
CA ALA A 65 -21.13 11.88 -14.87
C ALA A 65 -22.48 11.64 -14.17
N LEU A 66 -22.70 12.18 -12.96
CA LEU A 66 -23.98 12.03 -12.24
C LEU A 66 -25.16 12.68 -12.94
N ASN A 67 -24.89 13.67 -13.80
CA ASN A 67 -25.92 14.31 -14.62
C ASN A 67 -26.30 13.48 -15.85
N LEU A 68 -25.46 12.53 -16.25
CA LEU A 68 -25.67 11.61 -17.38
C LEU A 68 -26.23 10.25 -16.90
N CYS A 69 -26.24 10.03 -15.60
CA CYS A 69 -26.60 8.77 -14.98
C CYS A 69 -28.12 8.58 -14.92
N ASP A 70 -28.59 7.38 -15.28
CA ASP A 70 -30.01 6.99 -15.27
C ASP A 70 -30.33 6.03 -14.10
N MET A 71 -31.04 6.54 -13.09
CA MET A 71 -31.41 5.74 -11.91
C MET A 71 -32.34 4.58 -12.24
N LYS A 72 -33.04 4.60 -13.37
CA LYS A 72 -33.95 3.52 -13.79
C LYS A 72 -33.20 2.22 -14.07
N LEU A 73 -31.90 2.26 -14.38
CA LEU A 73 -31.07 1.06 -14.54
C LEU A 73 -30.90 0.30 -13.22
N LEU A 74 -30.83 1.00 -12.09
CA LEU A 74 -30.65 0.41 -10.76
C LEU A 74 -31.98 0.15 -10.06
N TYR A 75 -32.93 1.06 -10.22
CA TYR A 75 -34.25 0.97 -9.61
C TYR A 75 -35.29 1.39 -10.67
N PRO A 76 -35.92 0.43 -11.39
CA PRO A 76 -36.77 0.72 -12.55
C PRO A 76 -38.01 1.55 -12.22
N ASP A 77 -38.40 1.56 -10.95
CA ASP A 77 -39.51 2.37 -10.46
C ASP A 77 -39.10 3.78 -9.98
N ALA A 78 -37.88 4.24 -10.30
CA ALA A 78 -37.44 5.59 -9.97
C ALA A 78 -38.20 6.63 -10.82
N ASP A 79 -38.76 7.63 -10.15
CA ASP A 79 -39.49 8.73 -10.82
C ASP A 79 -38.54 9.75 -11.47
N THR A 80 -37.28 9.81 -11.00
CA THR A 80 -36.24 10.70 -11.53
C THR A 80 -35.26 9.92 -12.39
N GLU A 81 -34.95 10.49 -13.56
CA GLU A 81 -33.94 9.92 -14.45
C GLU A 81 -32.53 10.23 -13.92
N SER A 82 -32.28 11.44 -13.40
CA SER A 82 -30.95 11.83 -12.95
C SER A 82 -30.56 11.31 -11.56
N CYS A 83 -29.35 10.76 -11.44
CA CYS A 83 -28.77 10.29 -10.17
C CYS A 83 -28.40 11.42 -9.18
N SER A 84 -28.34 12.67 -9.63
CA SER A 84 -27.98 13.84 -8.80
C SER A 84 -28.92 14.08 -7.61
N SER A 85 -30.18 13.64 -7.72
CA SER A 85 -31.18 13.77 -6.67
C SER A 85 -30.91 12.85 -5.48
N VAL A 86 -30.56 11.59 -5.75
CA VAL A 86 -30.28 10.58 -4.74
C VAL A 86 -28.84 10.72 -4.22
N MET A 87 -27.89 10.99 -5.11
CA MET A 87 -26.47 11.04 -4.79
C MET A 87 -26.03 12.43 -4.33
N SER A 88 -26.59 12.86 -3.21
CA SER A 88 -26.19 14.11 -2.55
C SER A 88 -24.73 14.08 -2.10
N LEU A 89 -24.15 15.26 -1.82
CA LEU A 89 -22.78 15.38 -1.30
C LEU A 89 -22.54 14.53 -0.05
N GLY A 90 -23.54 14.41 0.83
CA GLY A 90 -23.44 13.56 2.02
C GLY A 90 -23.30 12.08 1.68
N VAL A 91 -24.02 11.59 0.67
CA VAL A 91 -23.92 10.20 0.19
C VAL A 91 -22.55 9.96 -0.44
N MET A 92 -22.06 10.87 -1.29
CA MET A 92 -20.73 10.75 -1.90
C MET A 92 -19.61 10.69 -0.85
N ILE A 93 -19.69 11.53 0.20
CA ILE A 93 -18.74 11.49 1.32
C ILE A 93 -18.86 10.16 2.09
N LEU A 94 -20.07 9.65 2.29
CA LEU A 94 -20.28 8.35 2.93
C LEU A 94 -19.64 7.21 2.14
N LEU A 95 -19.72 7.23 0.80
CA LEU A 95 -19.06 6.23 -0.05
C LEU A 95 -17.52 6.27 0.09
N ILE A 96 -16.93 7.46 0.14
CA ILE A 96 -15.49 7.63 0.42
C ILE A 96 -15.13 7.05 1.79
N ILE A 97 -15.91 7.37 2.83
CA ILE A 97 -15.69 6.88 4.19
C ILE A 97 -15.78 5.35 4.23
N MET A 98 -16.77 4.76 3.57
CA MET A 98 -16.89 3.31 3.46
C MET A 98 -15.68 2.68 2.78
N GLY A 99 -15.13 3.33 1.73
CA GLY A 99 -13.90 2.88 1.09
C GLY A 99 -12.71 2.92 2.05
N ALA A 100 -12.55 4.03 2.77
CA ALA A 100 -11.47 4.22 3.74
C ALA A 100 -11.57 3.25 4.94
N ILE A 101 -12.77 2.99 5.45
CA ILE A 101 -13.02 1.97 6.49
C ILE A 101 -12.65 0.59 5.96
N SER A 102 -13.09 0.22 4.76
CA SER A 102 -12.78 -1.08 4.16
C SER A 102 -11.27 -1.27 3.99
N TRP A 103 -10.57 -0.21 3.56
CA TRP A 103 -9.11 -0.17 3.51
C TRP A 103 -8.48 -0.38 4.90
N HIS A 104 -8.97 0.36 5.90
CA HIS A 104 -8.44 0.28 7.27
C HIS A 104 -8.64 -1.12 7.88
N THR A 105 -9.80 -1.74 7.66
CA THR A 105 -10.06 -3.12 8.05
C THR A 105 -9.08 -4.07 7.38
N ALA A 106 -8.83 -3.92 6.07
CA ALA A 106 -7.85 -4.73 5.35
C ALA A 106 -6.43 -4.53 5.90
N TYR A 107 -6.07 -3.30 6.29
CA TYR A 107 -4.79 -2.98 6.91
C TYR A 107 -4.64 -3.67 8.28
N SER A 108 -5.66 -3.58 9.13
CA SER A 108 -5.67 -4.18 10.47
C SER A 108 -5.69 -5.71 10.47
N LEU A 109 -6.19 -6.34 9.39
CA LEU A 109 -6.17 -7.80 9.24
C LEU A 109 -4.81 -8.37 8.79
N ARG A 110 -3.84 -7.54 8.41
CA ARG A 110 -2.50 -7.99 7.97
C ARG A 110 -1.78 -8.88 8.99
N PRO A 111 -1.62 -8.50 10.27
CA PRO A 111 -0.95 -9.36 11.26
C PRO A 111 -1.67 -10.69 11.45
N ILE A 112 -3.01 -10.67 11.47
CA ILE A 112 -3.84 -11.86 11.60
C ILE A 112 -3.63 -12.81 10.40
N CYS A 113 -3.53 -12.27 9.18
CA CYS A 113 -3.23 -13.08 8.00
C CYS A 113 -1.86 -13.75 8.12
N TRP A 114 -0.84 -13.03 8.59
CA TRP A 114 0.50 -13.57 8.80
C TRP A 114 0.49 -14.71 9.84
N GLU A 115 -0.09 -14.47 11.02
CA GLU A 115 -0.21 -15.46 12.08
C GLU A 115 -0.98 -16.70 11.63
N ALA A 116 -2.09 -16.51 10.91
CA ALA A 116 -2.87 -17.61 10.34
C ALA A 116 -2.04 -18.44 9.36
N THR A 117 -1.32 -17.79 8.43
CA THR A 117 -0.46 -18.52 7.48
C THR A 117 0.71 -19.23 8.16
N PHE A 118 1.31 -18.61 9.17
CA PHE A 118 2.38 -19.20 9.96
C PHE A 118 1.88 -20.42 10.74
N PHE A 119 0.69 -20.32 11.36
CA PHE A 119 0.07 -21.43 12.06
C PHE A 119 -0.25 -22.59 11.11
N VAL A 120 -0.85 -22.31 9.95
CA VAL A 120 -1.15 -23.32 8.93
C VAL A 120 0.13 -23.97 8.41
N ALA A 121 1.17 -23.20 8.12
CA ALA A 121 2.47 -23.72 7.72
C ALA A 121 3.06 -24.62 8.81
N LYS A 122 3.02 -24.19 10.08
CA LYS A 122 3.50 -25.00 11.21
C LYS A 122 2.74 -26.32 11.32
N VAL A 123 1.41 -26.31 11.24
CA VAL A 123 0.59 -27.54 11.31
C VAL A 123 0.89 -28.46 10.13
N LEU A 124 0.97 -27.94 8.90
CA LEU A 124 1.19 -28.74 7.71
C LEU A 124 2.62 -29.28 7.58
N PHE A 125 3.62 -28.55 8.07
CA PHE A 125 5.03 -28.88 7.85
C PHE A 125 5.73 -29.44 9.10
N VAL A 126 5.39 -29.01 10.33
CA VAL A 126 6.06 -29.51 11.55
C VAL A 126 5.54 -30.88 11.98
N LEU A 127 4.23 -31.13 11.90
CA LEU A 127 3.66 -32.44 12.22
C LEU A 127 4.28 -33.59 11.40
N PRO A 128 4.56 -33.44 10.08
CA PRO A 128 5.30 -34.44 9.32
C PRO A 128 6.83 -34.34 9.43
N HIS A 129 7.40 -33.17 9.75
CA HIS A 129 8.84 -32.99 9.89
C HIS A 129 9.43 -33.80 11.06
N ASP A 130 8.72 -33.88 12.19
CA ASP A 130 9.12 -34.72 13.33
C ASP A 130 9.15 -36.23 12.97
N TRP A 131 8.56 -36.62 11.84
CA TRP A 131 8.47 -38.01 11.40
C TRP A 131 9.49 -38.41 10.34
N ILE A 132 10.05 -37.49 9.53
CA ILE A 132 10.72 -37.88 8.27
C ILE A 132 12.13 -37.29 8.00
N PHE A 133 12.43 -35.99 8.10
CA PHE A 133 13.77 -35.49 7.70
C PHE A 133 14.12 -34.11 8.26
N GLN A 134 15.25 -34.03 8.98
CA GLN A 134 15.88 -32.80 9.49
C GLN A 134 16.87 -32.24 8.46
N SER A 135 16.38 -31.55 7.42
CA SER A 135 17.25 -30.98 6.37
C SER A 135 17.12 -29.46 6.28
N ARG A 136 18.26 -28.76 6.23
CA ARG A 136 18.36 -27.28 6.15
C ARG A 136 17.63 -26.67 4.93
N ILE A 137 17.44 -27.45 3.85
CA ILE A 137 16.70 -27.06 2.64
C ILE A 137 15.20 -26.85 2.93
N PHE A 138 14.68 -27.55 3.94
CA PHE A 138 13.28 -27.46 4.32
C PHE A 138 12.94 -26.09 4.95
N ASP A 139 13.83 -25.54 5.77
CA ASP A 139 13.60 -24.26 6.45
C ASP A 139 13.48 -23.08 5.47
N GLU A 140 14.32 -23.04 4.43
CA GLU A 140 14.27 -21.99 3.40
C GLU A 140 12.98 -22.09 2.56
N THR A 141 12.60 -23.31 2.19
CA THR A 141 11.37 -23.57 1.42
C THR A 141 10.12 -23.17 2.21
N VAL A 142 10.07 -23.49 3.51
CA VAL A 142 8.96 -23.14 4.40
C VAL A 142 8.84 -21.62 4.57
N SER A 143 9.96 -20.89 4.67
CA SER A 143 9.94 -19.43 4.76
C SER A 143 9.34 -18.79 3.50
N ILE A 144 9.81 -19.19 2.31
CA ILE A 144 9.33 -18.67 1.03
C ILE A 144 7.84 -18.98 0.84
N LEU A 145 7.43 -20.22 1.14
CA LEU A 145 6.04 -20.64 1.02
C LEU A 145 5.12 -19.91 2.00
N THR A 146 5.60 -19.63 3.22
CA THR A 146 4.86 -18.82 4.20
C THR A 146 4.67 -17.39 3.69
N GLY A 147 5.71 -16.77 3.12
CA GLY A 147 5.62 -15.46 2.50
C GLY A 147 4.62 -15.41 1.33
N LEU A 148 4.69 -16.40 0.43
CA LEU A 148 3.78 -16.50 -0.73
C LEU A 148 2.32 -16.72 -0.30
N SER A 149 2.09 -17.64 0.63
CA SER A 149 0.75 -17.93 1.15
C SER A 149 0.17 -16.75 1.91
N SER A 150 0.99 -16.02 2.69
CA SER A 150 0.55 -14.81 3.37
C SER A 150 0.16 -13.70 2.39
N ALA A 151 0.96 -13.49 1.34
CA ALA A 151 0.65 -12.55 0.27
C ALA A 151 -0.65 -12.90 -0.47
N PHE A 152 -0.88 -14.20 -0.71
CA PHE A 152 -2.10 -14.70 -1.34
C PHE A 152 -3.33 -14.48 -0.45
N LEU A 153 -3.27 -14.89 0.83
CA LEU A 153 -4.35 -14.72 1.79
C LEU A 153 -4.71 -13.24 1.96
N ARG A 154 -3.70 -12.38 2.09
CA ARG A 154 -3.88 -10.93 2.16
C ARG A 154 -4.56 -10.38 0.91
N SER A 155 -4.19 -10.87 -0.28
CA SER A 155 -4.83 -10.46 -1.54
C SER A 155 -6.30 -10.88 -1.59
N ILE A 156 -6.64 -12.08 -1.11
CA ILE A 156 -8.05 -12.53 -0.98
C ILE A 156 -8.83 -11.59 -0.07
N VAL A 157 -8.29 -11.27 1.11
CA VAL A 157 -8.96 -10.40 2.09
C VAL A 157 -9.21 -9.00 1.50
N MET A 158 -8.22 -8.44 0.81
CA MET A 158 -8.34 -7.12 0.17
C MET A 158 -9.44 -7.08 -0.89
N GLU A 159 -9.45 -8.02 -1.84
CA GLU A 159 -10.45 -8.02 -2.92
C GLU A 159 -11.85 -8.39 -2.39
N SER A 160 -11.92 -9.22 -1.35
CA SER A 160 -13.19 -9.59 -0.69
C SER A 160 -13.81 -8.40 0.04
N LEU A 161 -13.00 -7.59 0.76
CA LEU A 161 -13.47 -6.36 1.41
C LEU A 161 -13.90 -5.30 0.40
N ARG A 162 -13.26 -5.22 -0.77
CA ARG A 162 -13.71 -4.34 -1.85
C ARG A 162 -15.05 -4.77 -2.41
N LEU A 163 -15.21 -6.05 -2.70
CA LEU A 163 -16.47 -6.62 -3.19
C LEU A 163 -17.61 -6.35 -2.20
N PHE A 164 -17.35 -6.62 -0.92
CA PHE A 164 -18.32 -6.41 0.15
C PHE A 164 -18.65 -4.93 0.36
N GLY A 165 -17.64 -4.05 0.34
CA GLY A 165 -17.83 -2.61 0.42
C GLY A 165 -18.67 -2.06 -0.74
N GLN A 166 -18.44 -2.57 -1.96
CA GLN A 166 -19.20 -2.24 -3.15
C GLN A 166 -20.69 -2.63 -3.00
N GLU A 167 -20.95 -3.87 -2.59
CA GLU A 167 -22.32 -4.37 -2.35
C GLU A 167 -23.06 -3.53 -1.30
N ILE A 168 -22.42 -3.23 -0.16
CA ILE A 168 -23.03 -2.37 0.87
C ILE A 168 -23.37 -1.00 0.30
N CYS A 169 -22.46 -0.40 -0.46
CA CYS A 169 -22.68 0.92 -1.04
C CYS A 169 -23.85 0.94 -2.02
N VAL A 170 -23.96 -0.08 -2.88
CA VAL A 170 -25.10 -0.22 -3.80
C VAL A 170 -26.40 -0.38 -3.02
N VAL A 171 -26.44 -1.24 -2.01
CA VAL A 171 -27.63 -1.43 -1.16
C VAL A 171 -28.03 -0.14 -0.45
N VAL A 172 -27.07 0.65 0.05
CA VAL A 172 -27.34 1.95 0.67
C VAL A 172 -27.96 2.93 -0.32
N VAL A 173 -27.42 3.03 -1.54
CA VAL A 173 -27.97 3.92 -2.57
C VAL A 173 -29.37 3.49 -3.01
N VAL A 174 -29.61 2.18 -3.17
CA VAL A 174 -30.95 1.63 -3.46
C VAL A 174 -31.92 1.96 -2.33
N ALA A 175 -31.51 1.80 -1.06
CA ALA A 175 -32.34 2.10 0.09
C ALA A 175 -32.69 3.59 0.17
N LEU A 176 -31.76 4.49 -0.17
CA LEU A 176 -32.00 5.93 -0.24
C LEU A 176 -32.94 6.30 -1.38
N ALA A 177 -32.76 5.70 -2.56
CA ALA A 177 -33.67 5.90 -3.70
C ALA A 177 -35.10 5.44 -3.34
N TRP A 178 -35.22 4.30 -2.67
CA TRP A 178 -36.51 3.79 -2.20
C TRP A 178 -37.15 4.72 -1.14
N GLN A 179 -36.35 5.23 -0.20
CA GLN A 179 -36.83 6.18 0.81
C GLN A 179 -37.34 7.47 0.17
N GLN A 180 -36.63 8.01 -0.83
CA GLN A 180 -37.02 9.23 -1.51
C GLN A 180 -38.38 9.08 -2.23
N ARG A 181 -38.56 7.97 -2.96
CA ARG A 181 -39.85 7.64 -3.60
C ARG A 181 -41.01 7.58 -2.62
N ASN A 182 -40.82 6.93 -1.47
CA ASN A 182 -41.87 6.83 -0.45
C ASN A 182 -42.29 8.20 0.09
N ILE A 183 -41.38 9.17 0.17
CA ILE A 183 -41.68 10.55 0.60
C ILE A 183 -42.52 11.28 -0.46
N GLU A 184 -42.21 11.09 -1.74
CA GLU A 184 -42.94 11.69 -2.87
C GLU A 184 -44.35 11.11 -3.02
N LEU A 185 -44.51 9.79 -2.84
CA LEU A 185 -45.81 9.12 -2.86
C LEU A 185 -46.75 9.56 -1.73
N VAL A 186 -46.22 9.98 -0.57
CA VAL A 186 -47.04 10.55 0.52
C VAL A 186 -47.59 11.94 0.16
N HIS A 187 -46.97 12.65 -0.78
CA HIS A 187 -47.36 14.02 -1.18
C HIS A 187 -48.18 14.10 -2.48
N GLN A 188 -48.32 13.00 -3.24
CA GLN A 188 -49.21 12.96 -4.41
C GLN A 188 -50.10 11.71 -4.41
N PRO A 189 -51.44 11.86 -4.27
CA PRO A 189 -52.35 10.75 -4.51
C PRO A 189 -52.42 10.50 -6.02
N GLN A 190 -51.95 9.33 -6.42
CA GLN A 190 -52.25 8.61 -7.67
C GLN A 190 -52.64 9.47 -8.88
N GLN A 191 -51.70 9.64 -9.82
CA GLN A 191 -52.07 9.73 -11.22
C GLN A 191 -51.41 8.61 -12.02
N ASN A 192 -52.29 7.88 -12.69
CA ASN A 192 -52.02 6.78 -13.61
C ASN A 192 -50.90 7.15 -14.60
N PHE A 193 -49.93 6.26 -14.79
CA PHE A 193 -49.06 6.36 -15.96
C PHE A 193 -48.69 4.98 -16.52
N LEU A 194 -49.64 4.44 -17.28
CA LEU A 194 -49.38 3.48 -18.33
C LEU A 194 -48.76 4.25 -19.51
N THR A 195 -47.43 4.30 -19.58
CA THR A 195 -46.75 4.49 -20.87
C THR A 195 -45.71 3.41 -21.05
N LEU A 196 -46.14 2.41 -21.81
CA LEU A 196 -45.31 1.37 -22.38
C LEU A 196 -44.33 2.04 -23.35
N SER A 197 -43.06 2.18 -22.96
CA SER A 197 -42.00 2.63 -23.86
C SER A 197 -41.66 1.51 -24.83
N LYS A 198 -41.66 1.87 -26.11
CA LYS A 198 -41.37 1.01 -27.25
C LYS A 198 -39.87 0.72 -27.31
N ALA A 199 -39.46 -0.39 -26.70
CA ALA A 199 -38.07 -0.85 -26.75
C ALA A 199 -37.73 -1.37 -28.15
N ARG A 200 -36.65 -0.82 -28.69
CA ARG A 200 -36.00 -1.18 -29.95
C ARG A 200 -35.37 -2.56 -29.76
N LYS A 201 -35.78 -3.53 -30.59
CA LYS A 201 -35.10 -4.81 -30.80
C LYS A 201 -33.77 -4.51 -31.48
N ASP A 202 -32.68 -4.55 -30.73
CA ASP A 202 -31.38 -4.94 -31.25
C ASP A 202 -30.70 -5.80 -30.19
N GLU A 203 -30.26 -6.97 -30.62
CA GLU A 203 -29.64 -8.03 -29.85
C GLU A 203 -28.27 -7.54 -29.35
N LEU A 204 -28.24 -6.91 -28.17
CA LEU A 204 -27.02 -6.37 -27.58
C LEU A 204 -26.65 -7.17 -26.32
N MET A 205 -25.38 -7.56 -26.25
CA MET A 205 -24.71 -7.95 -25.01
C MET A 205 -25.06 -6.93 -23.93
N CYS A 206 -25.18 -7.35 -22.66
CA CYS A 206 -25.29 -6.41 -21.54
C CYS A 206 -24.12 -5.41 -21.62
N GLU A 207 -24.41 -4.21 -22.11
CA GLU A 207 -23.46 -3.12 -22.20
C GLU A 207 -23.67 -2.27 -20.96
N ILE A 208 -22.70 -2.34 -20.04
CA ILE A 208 -22.64 -1.43 -18.90
C ILE A 208 -21.96 -0.15 -19.35
N GLY A 209 -22.60 0.97 -19.07
CA GLY A 209 -22.09 2.29 -19.42
C GLY A 209 -21.81 3.17 -18.21
N VAL A 210 -21.25 4.34 -18.49
CA VAL A 210 -21.00 5.43 -17.52
C VAL A 210 -22.32 5.98 -16.92
N ASP A 211 -23.44 5.71 -17.58
CA ASP A 211 -24.80 6.06 -17.17
C ASP A 211 -25.34 5.19 -16.02
N ASP A 212 -24.73 4.04 -15.72
CA ASP A 212 -25.13 3.22 -14.57
C ASP A 212 -24.64 3.85 -13.24
N PRO A 213 -25.50 4.08 -12.24
CA PRO A 213 -25.09 4.62 -10.93
C PRO A 213 -24.02 3.80 -10.22
N ARG A 214 -23.89 2.50 -10.50
CA ARG A 214 -22.86 1.61 -9.94
C ARG A 214 -21.46 2.01 -10.39
N PHE A 215 -21.31 2.65 -11.55
CA PHE A 215 -20.04 3.22 -12.01
C PHE A 215 -19.55 4.32 -11.07
N ALA A 216 -20.42 5.29 -10.78
CA ALA A 216 -20.10 6.37 -9.86
C ALA A 216 -19.81 5.83 -8.46
N ILE A 217 -20.63 4.90 -7.96
CA ILE A 217 -20.39 4.25 -6.66
C ILE A 217 -18.99 3.62 -6.60
N ALA A 218 -18.58 2.91 -7.65
CA ALA A 218 -17.26 2.30 -7.74
C ALA A 218 -16.12 3.34 -7.70
N LEU A 219 -16.28 4.47 -8.40
CA LEU A 219 -15.30 5.55 -8.40
C LEU A 219 -15.16 6.21 -7.02
N TRP A 220 -16.28 6.52 -6.35
CA TRP A 220 -16.25 7.15 -5.03
C TRP A 220 -15.70 6.20 -3.96
N LEU A 221 -16.08 4.91 -4.00
CA LEU A 221 -15.53 3.88 -3.11
C LEU A 221 -14.04 3.68 -3.35
N GLY A 222 -13.63 3.49 -4.61
CA GLY A 222 -12.23 3.29 -4.99
C GLY A 222 -11.35 4.49 -4.66
N THR A 223 -11.90 5.71 -4.76
CA THR A 223 -11.22 6.93 -4.32
C THR A 223 -11.04 6.94 -2.80
N GLY A 224 -12.03 6.49 -2.03
CA GLY A 224 -11.89 6.34 -0.57
C GLY A 224 -10.76 5.39 -0.19
N TRP A 225 -10.63 4.27 -0.89
CA TRP A 225 -9.49 3.35 -0.75
C TRP A 225 -8.16 4.04 -1.06
N ALA A 226 -8.07 4.72 -2.21
CA ALA A 226 -6.86 5.40 -2.66
C ALA A 226 -6.43 6.53 -1.71
N ILE A 227 -7.36 7.33 -1.19
CA ILE A 227 -7.09 8.38 -0.18
C ILE A 227 -6.53 7.75 1.10
N ALA A 228 -7.13 6.64 1.57
CA ALA A 228 -6.67 5.98 2.78
C ALA A 228 -5.24 5.41 2.62
N GLU A 229 -4.94 4.76 1.50
CA GLU A 229 -3.57 4.28 1.19
C GLU A 229 -2.59 5.46 1.07
N LEU A 230 -3.00 6.58 0.46
CA LEU A 230 -2.18 7.78 0.33
C LEU A 230 -1.83 8.39 1.69
N VAL A 231 -2.82 8.52 2.58
CA VAL A 231 -2.65 9.05 3.94
C VAL A 231 -1.78 8.12 4.77
N ALA A 232 -2.07 6.83 4.78
CA ALA A 232 -1.31 5.85 5.54
C ALA A 232 0.14 5.76 5.06
N GLY A 233 0.34 5.71 3.74
CA GLY A 233 1.67 5.69 3.17
C GLY A 233 2.43 6.98 3.48
N SER A 234 1.77 8.15 3.48
CA SER A 234 2.39 9.42 3.86
C SER A 234 2.78 9.43 5.34
N TYR A 235 1.92 8.89 6.20
CA TYR A 235 2.20 8.73 7.62
C TYR A 235 3.40 7.79 7.87
N GLN A 236 3.47 6.66 7.17
CA GLN A 236 4.61 5.75 7.23
C GLN A 236 5.92 6.46 6.83
N LEU A 237 5.88 7.26 5.76
CA LEU A 237 7.04 8.05 5.33
C LEU A 237 7.46 9.09 6.37
N CYS A 238 6.49 9.77 6.99
CA CYS A 238 6.76 10.69 8.09
C CYS A 238 7.40 10.00 9.30
N LYS A 239 7.04 8.74 9.57
CA LYS A 239 7.68 7.93 10.62
C LYS A 239 9.17 7.66 10.32
N PHE A 240 9.57 7.62 9.05
CA PHE A 240 10.97 7.42 8.67
C PHE A 240 11.82 8.70 8.70
N LEU A 241 11.22 9.88 8.88
CA LEU A 241 11.94 11.16 8.96
C LEU A 241 13.03 11.24 10.06
N PRO A 242 12.84 10.69 11.28
CA PRO A 242 13.86 10.71 12.31
C PRO A 242 15.14 9.94 11.92
N LEU A 243 15.05 8.91 11.06
CA LEU A 243 16.22 8.17 10.58
C LEU A 243 17.13 9.03 9.71
N PHE A 244 16.60 10.08 9.07
CA PHE A 244 17.42 11.03 8.34
C PHE A 244 18.17 12.02 9.25
N ARG A 245 17.76 12.13 10.52
CA ARG A 245 18.38 13.05 11.49
C ARG A 245 19.66 12.47 12.10
N SER A 246 19.72 11.16 12.34
CA SER A 246 20.92 10.50 12.91
C SER A 246 22.13 10.59 11.96
N ILE A 247 21.90 10.64 10.65
CA ILE A 247 22.93 10.79 9.61
C ILE A 247 23.72 12.10 9.75
N ILE A 248 23.07 13.17 10.20
CA ILE A 248 23.72 14.48 10.36
C ILE A 248 24.59 14.51 11.63
N ARG A 249 24.32 13.61 12.58
CA ARG A 249 24.95 13.60 13.89
C ARG A 249 26.12 12.62 13.98
N ILE A 250 26.13 11.54 13.19
CA ILE A 250 27.27 10.62 13.14
C ILE A 250 28.37 11.28 12.31
N PRO A 251 29.44 11.83 12.92
CA PRO A 251 30.63 12.16 12.17
C PRO A 251 31.15 10.82 11.63
N SER A 252 31.74 10.82 10.44
CA SER A 252 32.44 9.65 9.92
C SER A 252 33.43 9.15 10.98
N LEU A 253 33.05 8.15 11.77
CA LEU A 253 33.99 7.32 12.49
C LEU A 253 34.84 6.68 11.40
N ASP A 254 36.06 7.18 11.25
CA ASP A 254 37.04 6.57 10.37
C ASP A 254 37.12 5.08 10.74
N GLU A 255 37.03 4.19 9.73
CA GLU A 255 37.13 2.74 9.93
C GLU A 255 38.38 2.34 10.75
N GLU A 256 39.38 3.22 10.81
CA GLU A 256 40.62 3.10 11.57
C GLU A 256 40.41 3.09 13.10
N ASP A 257 39.37 3.75 13.63
CA ASP A 257 39.08 3.78 15.08
C ASP A 257 38.29 2.56 15.57
N LEU A 258 37.47 1.94 14.69
CA LEU A 258 36.76 0.69 15.02
C LEU A 258 37.67 -0.55 14.95
N LEU A 259 38.81 -0.44 14.26
CA LEU A 259 39.79 -1.53 14.09
C LEU A 259 40.88 -1.54 15.17
N THR A 260 41.12 -0.42 15.86
CA THR A 260 42.13 -0.33 16.93
C THR A 260 41.66 -0.88 18.27
N ASP A 261 40.34 -0.94 18.53
CA ASP A 261 39.78 -1.47 19.78
C ASP A 261 39.82 -3.02 19.88
N PHE A 262 40.06 -3.73 18.77
CA PHE A 262 40.14 -5.20 18.74
C PHE A 262 41.57 -5.78 18.69
N VAL A 263 42.63 -4.96 18.72
CA VAL A 263 44.02 -5.46 18.77
C VAL A 263 44.54 -5.48 20.20
N GLN A 264 44.24 -6.59 20.86
CA GLN A 264 44.77 -6.98 22.17
C GLN A 264 46.29 -7.21 22.13
N PRO A 265 47.06 -6.81 23.17
CA PRO A 265 48.31 -7.48 23.49
C PRO A 265 48.24 -8.11 24.89
N THR A 266 48.10 -9.44 24.94
CA THR A 266 48.71 -10.28 25.98
C THR A 266 50.03 -10.82 25.40
N PRO A 267 51.13 -10.90 26.18
CA PRO A 267 51.20 -11.88 27.26
C PRO A 267 51.96 -11.48 28.55
N ASP A 268 51.50 -12.12 29.62
CA ASP A 268 52.03 -12.43 30.95
C ASP A 268 53.49 -12.13 31.38
N THR A 269 53.57 -11.92 32.70
CA THR A 269 54.48 -12.48 33.73
C THR A 269 55.53 -11.56 34.38
N GLY A 270 55.28 -11.22 35.66
CA GLY A 270 56.23 -11.14 36.79
C GLY A 270 57.35 -10.08 36.73
N ASP A 271 57.40 -9.14 37.70
CA ASP A 271 58.04 -9.36 39.00
C ASP A 271 57.90 -8.12 39.91
N ALA A 272 58.14 -8.33 41.19
CA ALA A 272 57.88 -7.42 42.31
C ALA A 272 58.86 -6.22 42.44
N SER A 273 58.37 -5.17 43.11
CA SER A 273 59.03 -4.19 44.01
C SER A 273 60.49 -3.78 43.78
N ASP A 274 60.74 -2.48 43.56
CA ASP A 274 61.39 -1.62 44.59
C ASP A 274 61.50 -0.14 44.19
N GLN A 275 61.53 0.69 45.23
CA GLN A 275 61.56 2.16 45.27
C GLN A 275 62.93 2.74 44.84
N VAL A 276 62.96 4.00 44.39
CA VAL A 276 63.66 5.15 45.03
C VAL A 276 63.72 6.39 44.11
N SER A 277 63.39 7.53 44.72
CA SER A 277 63.37 8.93 44.27
C SER A 277 64.61 9.48 43.55
N THR A 278 64.44 10.48 42.67
CA THR A 278 64.78 11.91 42.93
C THR A 278 64.48 12.82 41.72
N ALA A 279 63.78 13.93 41.98
CA ALA A 279 63.71 15.11 41.11
C ALA A 279 65.01 15.96 41.24
N PRO A 280 65.27 16.93 40.34
CA PRO A 280 64.75 18.29 40.60
C PRO A 280 64.33 19.14 39.36
N LEU A 281 63.26 19.90 39.60
CA LEU A 281 62.94 21.28 39.21
C LEU A 281 63.83 22.04 38.18
N VAL A 282 63.22 22.48 37.06
CA VAL A 282 63.43 23.80 36.43
C VAL A 282 62.09 24.29 35.83
N SER A 283 61.83 25.58 36.03
CA SER A 283 60.61 26.39 35.89
C SER A 283 60.12 26.75 34.48
N SER A 284 58.79 26.89 34.35
CA SER A 284 57.94 27.37 33.22
C SER A 284 58.24 28.81 32.74
N PRO A 285 57.68 29.33 31.59
CA PRO A 285 56.23 29.66 31.44
C PRO A 285 55.68 29.52 29.97
N PRO A 286 54.51 30.08 29.61
CA PRO A 286 53.15 29.54 29.75
C PRO A 286 52.45 29.31 28.39
N GLY A 287 51.47 28.40 28.30
CA GLY A 287 50.72 28.23 27.05
C GLY A 287 49.50 27.33 27.16
N SER A 288 48.35 27.98 27.35
CA SER A 288 46.99 27.51 27.06
C SER A 288 46.59 26.15 27.60
N ASP A 289 45.97 26.18 28.78
CA ASP A 289 44.87 25.29 29.12
C ASP A 289 43.80 25.41 28.02
N ALA A 290 43.69 24.38 27.19
CA ALA A 290 42.50 24.07 26.43
C ALA A 290 42.21 22.62 26.77
N ASP A 291 41.23 22.46 27.66
CA ASP A 291 40.57 21.20 27.97
C ASP A 291 40.11 20.57 26.64
N ASP A 292 40.88 19.59 26.17
CA ASP A 292 40.46 18.66 25.12
C ASP A 292 40.02 17.37 25.84
N ASP A 293 38.96 17.53 26.63
CA ASP A 293 38.15 16.43 27.10
C ASP A 293 37.48 15.85 25.85
N ALA A 294 38.15 14.88 25.23
CA ALA A 294 37.54 13.96 24.29
C ALA A 294 36.54 13.11 25.08
N ASP A 295 35.39 13.69 25.36
CA ASP A 295 34.20 12.96 25.76
C ASP A 295 33.93 11.93 24.64
N GLU A 296 34.23 10.67 24.91
CA GLU A 296 33.66 9.52 24.20
C GLU A 296 32.14 9.65 24.34
N GLU A 297 31.49 10.39 23.42
CA GLU A 297 30.04 10.49 23.33
C GLU A 297 29.50 9.08 23.00
N GLU A 298 29.25 8.30 24.04
CA GLU A 298 28.52 7.03 23.95
C GLU A 298 27.21 7.30 23.20
N MET A 299 27.11 6.78 21.98
CA MET A 299 25.94 6.94 21.14
C MET A 299 24.72 6.43 21.93
N PRO A 300 23.71 7.27 22.19
CA PRO A 300 22.58 6.86 23.02
C PRO A 300 21.87 5.68 22.36
N LEU A 301 21.38 4.73 23.17
CA LEU A 301 20.74 3.49 22.71
C LEU A 301 19.65 3.74 21.64
N ASP A 302 18.90 4.82 21.78
CA ASP A 302 17.87 5.23 20.82
C ASP A 302 18.45 5.56 19.43
N GLU A 303 19.64 6.16 19.38
CA GLU A 303 20.34 6.46 18.13
C GLU A 303 20.90 5.19 17.48
N ILE A 304 21.41 4.25 18.27
CA ILE A 304 21.83 2.92 17.78
C ILE A 304 20.65 2.15 17.18
N ILE A 305 19.48 2.19 17.84
CA ILE A 305 18.25 1.57 17.32
C ILE A 305 17.86 2.20 15.98
N LEU A 306 17.92 3.53 15.86
CA LEU A 306 17.62 4.23 14.62
C LEU A 306 18.61 3.90 13.49
N VAL A 307 19.90 3.78 13.79
CA VAL A 307 20.92 3.39 12.79
C VAL A 307 20.67 1.97 12.30
N ARG A 308 20.34 1.05 13.21
CA ARG A 308 19.99 -0.33 12.84
C ARG A 308 18.72 -0.39 12.00
N GLU A 309 17.66 0.31 12.40
CA GLU A 309 16.42 0.39 11.62
C GLU A 309 16.68 0.98 10.23
N LYS A 310 17.57 1.98 10.11
CA LYS A 310 17.98 2.54 8.81
C LYS A 310 18.64 1.47 7.95
N ALA A 311 19.64 0.78 8.49
CA ALA A 311 20.39 -0.24 7.75
C ALA A 311 19.48 -1.39 7.27
N GLU A 312 18.56 -1.86 8.12
CA GLU A 312 17.58 -2.88 7.75
C GLU A 312 16.64 -2.39 6.64
N LEU A 313 16.23 -1.12 6.64
CA LEU A 313 15.41 -0.54 5.57
C LEU A 313 16.19 -0.37 4.26
N GLU A 314 17.43 0.11 4.31
CA GLU A 314 18.27 0.28 3.11
C GLU A 314 18.61 -1.05 2.45
N GLU A 315 18.86 -2.09 3.27
CA GLU A 315 19.01 -3.46 2.78
C GLU A 315 17.72 -3.95 2.11
N GLN A 316 16.56 -3.70 2.72
CA GLN A 316 15.27 -4.08 2.13
C GLN A 316 14.94 -3.32 0.85
N LEU A 317 15.33 -2.04 0.75
CA LEU A 317 15.10 -1.21 -0.43
C LEU A 317 16.11 -1.46 -1.56
N GLY A 318 17.25 -2.10 -1.24
CA GLY A 318 18.35 -2.31 -2.19
C GLY A 318 19.06 -1.01 -2.61
N GLU A 319 18.77 0.10 -1.95
CA GLU A 319 19.30 1.43 -2.25
C GLU A 319 19.36 2.27 -0.97
N LEU A 320 20.35 3.15 -0.87
CA LEU A 320 20.45 4.10 0.24
C LEU A 320 19.23 5.02 0.28
N LEU A 321 18.70 5.27 1.48
CA LEU A 321 17.51 6.10 1.69
C LEU A 321 17.72 7.52 1.16
N GLU A 322 18.98 7.97 1.14
CA GLU A 322 19.43 9.29 0.67
C GLU A 322 19.27 9.47 -0.84
N ASN A 323 19.33 8.39 -1.63
CA ASN A 323 19.23 8.44 -3.09
C ASN A 323 17.79 8.38 -3.60
N ILE A 324 16.80 8.14 -2.72
CA ILE A 324 15.41 8.03 -3.13
C ILE A 324 14.92 9.39 -3.62
N SER A 325 14.88 9.53 -4.94
CA SER A 325 14.42 10.77 -5.57
C SER A 325 12.97 11.06 -5.22
N LEU A 326 12.63 12.35 -5.13
CA LEU A 326 11.25 12.77 -4.91
C LEU A 326 10.31 12.25 -6.00
N ALA A 327 10.81 12.14 -7.24
CA ALA A 327 10.08 11.58 -8.36
C ALA A 327 9.68 10.12 -8.08
N THR A 328 10.57 9.32 -7.49
CA THR A 328 10.27 7.93 -7.12
C THR A 328 9.11 7.84 -6.14
N ILE A 329 9.09 8.72 -5.14
CA ILE A 329 8.00 8.79 -4.15
C ILE A 329 6.69 9.19 -4.84
N THR A 330 6.72 10.15 -5.77
CA THR A 330 5.52 10.55 -6.54
C THR A 330 4.96 9.38 -7.35
N LEU A 331 5.84 8.65 -8.04
CA LEU A 331 5.51 7.49 -8.85
C LEU A 331 4.86 6.41 -7.99
N TRP A 332 5.40 6.18 -6.80
CA TRP A 332 4.87 5.18 -5.88
C TRP A 332 3.47 5.55 -5.37
N ARG A 333 3.22 6.83 -5.07
CA ARG A 333 1.86 7.28 -4.67
C ARG A 333 0.86 7.12 -5.81
N LEU A 334 1.27 7.48 -7.01
CA LEU A 334 0.41 7.40 -8.18
C LEU A 334 0.10 5.94 -8.54
N ASP A 335 1.09 5.05 -8.46
CA ASP A 335 0.91 3.60 -8.64
C ASP A 335 -0.18 3.05 -7.72
N SER A 336 -0.10 3.33 -6.41
CA SER A 336 -1.11 2.91 -5.44
C SER A 336 -2.53 3.40 -5.81
N VAL A 337 -2.68 4.66 -6.21
CA VAL A 337 -3.98 5.22 -6.63
C VAL A 337 -4.53 4.49 -7.85
N LEU A 338 -3.69 4.25 -8.88
CA LEU A 338 -4.09 3.57 -10.10
C LEU A 338 -4.54 2.13 -9.82
N TRP A 339 -3.79 1.41 -9.00
CA TRP A 339 -4.09 0.05 -8.59
C TRP A 339 -5.41 -0.04 -7.82
N ASP A 340 -5.64 0.87 -6.88
CA ASP A 340 -6.83 0.84 -6.03
C ASP A 340 -8.10 1.20 -6.78
N VAL A 341 -8.05 2.25 -7.61
CA VAL A 341 -9.20 2.65 -8.43
C VAL A 341 -9.46 1.65 -9.56
N GLY A 342 -8.40 1.21 -10.27
CA GLY A 342 -8.52 0.27 -11.38
C GLY A 342 -9.11 -1.08 -10.99
N CYS A 343 -8.60 -1.70 -9.91
CA CYS A 343 -9.17 -2.94 -9.38
C CYS A 343 -10.63 -2.75 -8.94
N THR A 344 -10.97 -1.63 -8.28
CA THR A 344 -12.34 -1.37 -7.83
C THR A 344 -13.31 -1.25 -9.01
N LEU A 345 -12.89 -0.59 -10.10
CA LEU A 345 -13.69 -0.48 -11.32
C LEU A 345 -13.93 -1.83 -12.00
N ILE A 346 -12.88 -2.65 -12.17
CA ILE A 346 -12.99 -3.98 -12.78
C ILE A 346 -13.90 -4.89 -11.93
N LEU A 347 -13.69 -4.87 -10.62
CA LEU A 347 -14.48 -5.66 -9.69
C LEU A 347 -15.95 -5.23 -9.74
N SER A 348 -16.22 -3.93 -9.73
CA SER A 348 -17.58 -3.39 -9.83
C SER A 348 -18.25 -3.73 -11.18
N ALA A 349 -17.52 -3.68 -12.30
CA ALA A 349 -18.06 -4.07 -13.60
C ALA A 349 -18.50 -5.54 -13.59
N SER A 350 -17.65 -6.41 -13.04
CA SER A 350 -17.96 -7.84 -12.91
C SER A 350 -19.14 -8.11 -11.96
N LEU A 351 -19.26 -7.33 -10.89
CA LEU A 351 -20.37 -7.37 -9.95
C LEU A 351 -21.67 -6.96 -10.64
N THR A 352 -21.63 -5.88 -11.42
CA THR A 352 -22.79 -5.34 -12.13
C THR A 352 -23.30 -6.33 -13.16
N HIS A 353 -22.42 -6.95 -13.94
CA HIS A 353 -22.79 -8.03 -14.83
C HIS A 353 -23.45 -9.21 -14.10
N ALA A 354 -22.96 -9.57 -12.91
CA ALA A 354 -23.51 -10.67 -12.13
C ALA A 354 -24.85 -10.35 -11.47
N GLN A 355 -25.08 -9.08 -11.11
CA GLN A 355 -26.36 -8.56 -10.61
C GLN A 355 -27.42 -8.42 -11.71
N GLY A 356 -27.03 -8.60 -12.98
CA GLY A 356 -27.92 -8.54 -14.14
C GLY A 356 -28.03 -7.12 -14.73
N CYS A 357 -28.43 -7.07 -16.01
CA CYS A 357 -28.49 -5.85 -16.82
C CYS A 357 -29.83 -5.73 -17.54
N LEU A 358 -30.06 -4.57 -18.15
CA LEU A 358 -31.25 -4.29 -18.96
C LEU A 358 -31.31 -5.23 -20.18
N GLY A 359 -32.11 -6.31 -20.06
CA GLY A 359 -32.32 -7.31 -21.11
C GLY A 359 -33.72 -7.23 -21.73
N ASP A 360 -33.82 -7.66 -22.98
CA ASP A 360 -34.98 -7.59 -23.88
C ASP A 360 -36.37 -7.78 -23.19
N PRO A 361 -37.30 -6.80 -23.32
CA PRO A 361 -38.66 -6.87 -22.77
C PRO A 361 -39.54 -7.97 -23.39
N THR A 362 -39.06 -8.74 -24.37
CA THR A 362 -39.83 -9.84 -24.96
C THR A 362 -39.89 -11.12 -24.09
N THR A 363 -38.99 -11.27 -23.10
CA THR A 363 -39.02 -12.41 -22.18
C THR A 363 -39.88 -12.10 -20.95
N GLN A 364 -41.17 -12.39 -21.11
CA GLN A 364 -42.32 -12.06 -20.28
C GLN A 364 -42.36 -12.61 -18.83
N GLY A 365 -41.23 -12.76 -18.14
CA GLY A 365 -41.21 -13.45 -16.83
C GLY A 365 -40.40 -12.80 -15.71
N ASN A 366 -39.25 -12.18 -15.99
CA ASN A 366 -38.33 -11.72 -14.95
C ASN A 366 -37.90 -10.27 -15.23
N GLN A 367 -38.80 -9.34 -14.95
CA GLN A 367 -38.42 -7.95 -14.72
C GLN A 367 -37.45 -7.91 -13.53
N TYR A 368 -36.30 -7.27 -13.72
CA TYR A 368 -35.31 -6.84 -12.72
C TYR A 368 -35.57 -7.30 -11.28
N ALA A 369 -35.00 -8.42 -10.89
CA ALA A 369 -34.63 -8.58 -9.49
C ALA A 369 -33.19 -8.10 -9.40
N PHE A 370 -32.99 -6.82 -9.04
CA PHE A 370 -31.72 -6.43 -8.42
C PHE A 370 -31.47 -7.46 -7.32
N LEU A 371 -30.49 -8.34 -7.55
CA LEU A 371 -30.20 -9.43 -6.63
C LEU A 371 -29.06 -8.94 -5.75
N PRO A 372 -29.35 -8.39 -4.55
CA PRO A 372 -28.28 -8.07 -3.61
C PRO A 372 -27.52 -9.37 -3.33
N PHE A 373 -26.19 -9.31 -3.40
CA PHE A 373 -25.33 -10.49 -3.28
C PHE A 373 -25.58 -11.56 -4.37
N PRO A 374 -25.18 -11.31 -5.63
CA PRO A 374 -25.23 -12.32 -6.67
C PRO A 374 -24.35 -13.53 -6.31
N PRO A 375 -24.64 -14.72 -6.88
CA PRO A 375 -23.85 -15.91 -6.58
C PRO A 375 -22.39 -15.73 -7.00
N LEU A 376 -21.47 -16.08 -6.10
CA LEU A 376 -20.02 -16.00 -6.31
C LEU A 376 -19.55 -16.75 -7.57
N SER A 377 -20.31 -17.74 -8.06
CA SER A 377 -20.03 -18.49 -9.29
C SER A 377 -19.89 -17.60 -10.53
N ASN A 378 -20.50 -16.42 -10.54
CA ASN A 378 -20.47 -15.52 -11.69
C ASN A 378 -19.28 -14.55 -11.63
N ILE A 379 -18.80 -14.24 -10.42
CA ILE A 379 -17.77 -13.21 -10.18
C ILE A 379 -16.40 -13.83 -9.86
N TRP A 380 -16.33 -15.10 -9.45
CA TRP A 380 -15.08 -15.67 -8.94
C TRP A 380 -13.93 -15.63 -9.94
N LYS A 381 -14.20 -15.65 -11.25
CA LYS A 381 -13.14 -15.57 -12.27
C LYS A 381 -12.41 -14.23 -12.21
N THR A 382 -13.13 -13.12 -12.12
CA THR A 382 -12.53 -11.78 -12.06
C THR A 382 -11.82 -11.58 -10.73
N VAL A 383 -12.44 -12.00 -9.62
CA VAL A 383 -11.80 -12.00 -8.29
C VAL A 383 -10.52 -12.83 -8.29
N ALA A 384 -10.55 -14.06 -8.84
CA ALA A 384 -9.37 -14.93 -8.90
C ALA A 384 -8.24 -14.30 -9.72
N VAL A 385 -8.55 -13.69 -10.87
CA VAL A 385 -7.55 -12.98 -11.69
C VAL A 385 -6.95 -11.81 -10.93
N LEU A 386 -7.76 -10.97 -10.28
CA LEU A 386 -7.27 -9.82 -9.50
C LEU A 386 -6.43 -10.27 -8.29
N VAL A 387 -6.87 -11.30 -7.56
CA VAL A 387 -6.11 -11.89 -6.44
C VAL A 387 -4.78 -12.43 -6.92
N MET A 388 -4.76 -13.19 -8.02
CA MET A 388 -3.52 -13.72 -8.59
C MET A 388 -2.59 -12.60 -9.03
N MET A 389 -3.11 -11.59 -9.72
CA MET A 389 -2.34 -10.45 -10.17
C MET A 389 -1.74 -9.64 -9.00
N ARG A 390 -2.50 -9.42 -7.93
CA ARG A 390 -2.02 -8.74 -6.70
C ARG A 390 -0.99 -9.56 -5.96
N THR A 391 -1.19 -10.87 -5.90
CA THR A 391 -0.23 -11.79 -5.30
C THR A 391 1.07 -11.76 -6.09
N LEU A 392 1.02 -11.88 -7.41
CA LEU A 392 2.18 -11.80 -8.29
C LEU A 392 2.90 -10.45 -8.17
N ALA A 393 2.16 -9.33 -8.20
CA ALA A 393 2.76 -8.01 -8.04
C ALA A 393 3.48 -7.89 -6.68
N THR A 394 2.86 -8.39 -5.60
CA THR A 394 3.45 -8.35 -4.25
C THR A 394 4.68 -9.26 -4.15
N THR A 395 4.66 -10.45 -4.74
CA THR A 395 5.79 -11.39 -4.67
C THR A 395 6.96 -10.93 -5.54
N VAL A 396 6.66 -10.42 -6.74
CA VAL A 396 7.63 -9.75 -7.63
C VAL A 396 8.27 -8.58 -6.88
N TRP A 397 7.48 -7.74 -6.21
CA TRP A 397 7.99 -6.64 -5.39
C TRP A 397 8.95 -7.15 -4.32
N MET A 398 8.54 -8.10 -3.47
CA MET A 398 9.39 -8.66 -2.41
C MET A 398 10.68 -9.30 -2.95
N ALA A 399 10.64 -9.95 -4.11
CA ALA A 399 11.79 -10.66 -4.67
C ALA A 399 12.77 -9.76 -5.43
N LEU A 400 12.28 -8.68 -6.06
CA LEU A 400 13.06 -7.88 -7.00
C LEU A 400 13.59 -6.58 -6.39
N ILE A 401 12.97 -6.03 -5.32
CA ILE A 401 13.46 -4.78 -4.72
C ILE A 401 14.96 -4.84 -4.41
N PRO A 402 15.48 -5.88 -3.72
CA PRO A 402 16.89 -5.88 -3.33
C PRO A 402 17.85 -5.98 -4.53
N ARG A 403 17.35 -6.28 -5.73
CA ARG A 403 18.18 -6.55 -6.93
C ARG A 403 18.10 -5.47 -7.99
N LEU A 404 16.91 -4.95 -8.26
CA LEU A 404 16.65 -4.01 -9.36
C LEU A 404 16.50 -2.56 -8.89
N GLY A 405 16.43 -2.34 -7.57
CA GLY A 405 16.16 -1.03 -6.99
C GLY A 405 14.69 -0.63 -7.11
N LEU A 406 14.30 0.36 -6.31
CA LEU A 406 12.90 0.74 -6.12
C LEU A 406 12.29 1.40 -7.37
N VAL A 407 13.07 2.19 -8.12
CA VAL A 407 12.57 2.96 -9.28
C VAL A 407 12.04 2.05 -10.40
N SER A 408 12.81 1.03 -10.78
CA SER A 408 12.44 0.15 -11.90
C SER A 408 11.15 -0.60 -11.59
N ILE A 409 10.99 -1.07 -10.36
CA ILE A 409 9.84 -1.88 -9.97
C ILE A 409 8.60 -0.99 -9.89
N THR A 410 8.69 0.18 -9.24
CA THR A 410 7.58 1.14 -9.17
C THR A 410 7.10 1.55 -10.57
N TYR A 411 8.01 1.72 -11.53
CA TYR A 411 7.61 2.02 -12.91
C TYR A 411 6.84 0.85 -13.55
N THR A 412 7.30 -0.38 -13.38
CA THR A 412 6.61 -1.57 -13.91
C THR A 412 5.24 -1.78 -13.26
N THR A 413 5.13 -1.61 -11.95
CA THR A 413 3.84 -1.73 -11.24
C THR A 413 2.90 -0.61 -11.64
N MET A 414 3.39 0.61 -11.81
CA MET A 414 2.59 1.74 -12.29
C MET A 414 2.01 1.47 -13.68
N LEU A 415 2.79 0.93 -14.62
CA LEU A 415 2.27 0.54 -15.95
C LEU A 415 1.16 -0.50 -15.84
N VAL A 416 1.32 -1.46 -14.95
CA VAL A 416 0.30 -2.47 -14.66
C VAL A 416 -0.94 -1.83 -14.03
N GLY A 417 -0.78 -0.90 -13.09
CA GLY A 417 -1.87 -0.13 -12.48
C GLY A 417 -2.61 0.73 -13.51
N LEU A 418 -1.90 1.36 -14.43
CA LEU A 418 -2.49 2.12 -15.54
C LEU A 418 -3.29 1.21 -16.46
N ALA A 419 -2.75 0.04 -16.81
CA ALA A 419 -3.48 -0.95 -17.61
C ALA A 419 -4.76 -1.41 -16.90
N LEU A 420 -4.71 -1.64 -15.58
CA LEU A 420 -5.90 -1.95 -14.77
C LEU A 420 -6.93 -0.81 -14.79
N LEU A 421 -6.48 0.44 -14.66
CA LEU A 421 -7.39 1.60 -14.74
C LEU A 421 -8.04 1.70 -16.13
N VAL A 422 -7.27 1.54 -17.20
CA VAL A 422 -7.77 1.59 -18.58
C VAL A 422 -8.74 0.44 -18.85
N VAL A 423 -8.42 -0.79 -18.43
CA VAL A 423 -9.34 -1.94 -18.54
C VAL A 423 -10.61 -1.70 -17.72
N GLY A 424 -10.47 -1.14 -16.51
CA GLY A 424 -11.59 -0.73 -15.67
C GLY A 424 -12.49 0.28 -16.39
N LEU A 425 -11.96 1.42 -16.82
CA LEU A 425 -12.71 2.44 -17.54
C LEU A 425 -13.32 1.90 -18.85
N GLY A 426 -12.59 1.07 -19.59
CA GLY A 426 -13.06 0.42 -20.81
C GLY A 426 -14.21 -0.55 -20.57
N SER A 427 -14.24 -1.24 -19.43
CA SER A 427 -15.35 -2.13 -19.04
C SER A 427 -16.66 -1.40 -18.77
N TRP A 428 -16.60 -0.08 -18.56
CA TRP A 428 -17.75 0.81 -18.37
C TRP A 428 -18.05 1.66 -19.61
N GLY A 429 -17.41 1.40 -20.75
CA GLY A 429 -17.58 2.19 -21.97
C GLY A 429 -17.07 3.63 -21.88
N ALA A 430 -16.32 4.00 -20.83
CA ALA A 430 -15.84 5.39 -20.64
C ALA A 430 -14.76 5.84 -21.64
N LEU A 431 -14.25 4.92 -22.45
CA LEU A 431 -13.22 5.14 -23.46
C LEU A 431 -13.77 5.18 -24.90
N ALA A 432 -15.06 4.91 -25.09
CA ALA A 432 -15.75 4.96 -26.38
C ALA A 432 -16.28 6.38 -26.62
#